data_AF-A0A830GCS9-F1
#
_entry.id   AF-A0A830GCS9-F1
#
_cell.length_a   1.000
_cell.length_b   1.000
_cell.length_c   1.000
_cell.angle_alpha   90.00
_cell.angle_beta   90.00
_cell.angle_gamma   90.00
#
_symmetry.space_group_name_H-M   'P 1'
#
loop_
_entity.id
_entity.type
_entity.pdbx_description
1 polymer ?
#
loop_
_entity_poly.entity_id
_entity_poly.type
_entity_poly.pdbx_seq_one_letter_code
_entity_poly.pdbx_strand_id
1 'polypeptide(L)'
;MQPHLERGDLVFVMEEHRFSSSQAINGTGIVTYQAGKQSGYSKFDKPGDVLIYNRFGNPNRTPVIHRARFWVNKSENWYSKTDHDYTEGAQSCRQLEYCPAPHSGFITKGDHNSYYDQVGGISSPVKPSWVKGTAEFRIPWLGEIRLLVAG
;
A
#
# COMPACT_ATOMS: atom_id res chain seq x y z
N MET A 1 -6.32 -2.97 -18.00
CA MET A 1 -5.04 -3.56 -17.57
C MET A 1 -5.34 -4.63 -16.53
N GLN A 2 -4.81 -5.85 -16.70
CA GLN A 2 -4.92 -6.93 -15.71
C GLN A 2 -4.03 -6.62 -14.49
N PRO A 3 -4.39 -7.09 -13.28
CA PRO A 3 -3.54 -6.94 -12.10
C PRO A 3 -2.24 -7.76 -12.25
N HIS A 4 -1.12 -7.21 -11.81
CA HIS A 4 0.16 -7.95 -11.81
C HIS A 4 0.30 -8.90 -10.61
N LEU A 5 -0.61 -8.82 -9.63
CA LEU A 5 -0.75 -9.72 -8.49
C LEU A 5 -2.16 -10.28 -8.49
N GLU A 6 -2.28 -11.61 -8.52
CA GLU A 6 -3.56 -12.30 -8.55
C GLU A 6 -3.81 -13.09 -7.26
N ARG A 7 -5.07 -13.43 -6.99
CA ARG A 7 -5.39 -14.36 -5.90
C ARG A 7 -4.71 -15.70 -6.21
N GLY A 8 -3.91 -16.21 -5.28
CA GLY A 8 -3.16 -17.45 -5.46
C GLY A 8 -1.69 -17.26 -5.84
N ASP A 9 -1.17 -16.04 -5.89
CA ASP A 9 0.27 -15.78 -6.02
C ASP A 9 1.01 -15.97 -4.68
N LEU A 10 2.18 -16.62 -4.72
CA LEU A 10 3.12 -16.58 -3.60
C LEU A 10 3.93 -15.29 -3.69
N VAL A 11 3.95 -14.52 -2.60
CA VAL A 11 4.66 -13.24 -2.51
C VAL A 11 5.79 -13.36 -1.50
N PHE A 12 7.02 -13.05 -1.93
CA PHE A 12 8.15 -12.94 -1.01
C PHE A 12 8.10 -11.60 -0.27
N VAL A 13 8.22 -11.67 1.06
CA VAL A 13 8.15 -10.52 1.97
C VAL A 13 9.55 -10.23 2.47
N MET A 14 10.06 -9.03 2.20
CA MET A 14 11.25 -8.54 2.90
C MET A 14 10.85 -7.65 4.07
N GLU A 15 11.58 -7.78 5.17
CA GLU A 15 11.47 -6.86 6.30
C GLU A 15 11.98 -5.46 5.92
N GLU A 16 11.31 -4.46 6.47
CA GLU A 16 11.42 -3.01 6.23
C GLU A 16 12.81 -2.37 6.46
N HIS A 17 13.83 -3.16 6.79
CA HIS A 17 15.12 -2.66 7.27
C HIS A 17 16.33 -2.96 6.37
N ARG A 18 16.15 -3.54 5.17
CA ARG A 18 17.28 -3.90 4.30
C ARG A 18 17.45 -3.07 3.03
N PHE A 19 16.53 -2.14 2.73
CA PHE A 19 16.65 -1.24 1.58
C PHE A 19 16.50 0.22 2.02
N SER A 20 17.62 0.90 2.26
CA SER A 20 17.65 2.36 2.43
C SER A 20 17.86 3.03 1.07
N SER A 21 16.87 2.96 0.19
CA SER A 21 16.83 3.96 -0.87
C SER A 21 16.65 5.32 -0.18
N SER A 22 17.40 6.35 -0.57
CA SER A 22 17.26 7.69 0.02
C SER A 22 15.87 8.30 -0.18
N GLN A 23 15.03 7.61 -0.95
CA GLN A 23 13.67 7.98 -1.32
C GLN A 23 12.60 7.20 -0.54
N ALA A 24 13.00 6.26 0.32
CA ALA A 24 12.10 5.58 1.24
C ALA A 24 11.60 6.55 2.33
N ILE A 25 10.39 6.32 2.83
CA ILE A 25 9.89 7.01 4.01
C ILE A 25 10.77 6.62 5.20
N ASN A 26 11.33 7.64 5.87
CA ASN A 26 12.31 7.44 6.93
C ASN A 26 11.81 6.48 8.02
N GLY A 27 12.65 5.51 8.40
CA GLY A 27 12.33 4.51 9.40
C GLY A 27 11.43 3.35 8.91
N THR A 28 11.05 3.31 7.63
CA THR A 28 10.14 2.27 7.09
C THR A 28 10.71 1.46 5.93
N GLY A 29 11.77 1.93 5.27
CA GLY A 29 12.30 1.28 4.06
C GLY A 29 11.34 1.26 2.85
N ILE A 30 10.14 1.84 2.97
CA ILE A 30 9.09 1.80 1.93
C ILE A 30 9.22 3.01 0.99
N VAL A 31 9.32 2.74 -0.30
CA VAL A 31 9.26 3.72 -1.39
C VAL A 31 7.84 3.84 -1.89
N THR A 32 7.25 5.03 -1.75
CA THR A 32 5.89 5.28 -2.27
C THR A 32 5.89 5.43 -3.79
N TYR A 33 4.73 5.29 -4.43
CA TYR A 33 4.56 5.50 -5.86
C TYR A 33 5.03 6.90 -6.31
N GLN A 34 4.74 7.95 -5.53
CA GLN A 34 5.23 9.31 -5.81
C GLN A 34 6.76 9.39 -5.78
N ALA A 35 7.39 8.79 -4.76
CA ALA A 35 8.84 8.76 -4.65
C ALA A 35 9.49 7.90 -5.76
N GLY A 36 8.92 6.73 -6.04
CA GLY A 36 9.38 5.83 -7.12
C GLY A 36 9.28 6.46 -8.51
N LYS A 37 8.26 7.29 -8.76
CA LYS A 37 8.15 8.06 -10.01
C LYS A 37 9.32 9.01 -10.21
N GLN A 38 9.82 9.60 -9.13
CA GLN A 38 10.92 10.55 -9.16
C GLN A 38 12.29 9.86 -9.23
N SER A 39 12.43 8.72 -8.56
CA SER A 39 13.71 7.98 -8.48
C SER A 39 13.91 6.92 -9.57
N GLY A 40 12.86 6.55 -10.30
CA GLY A 40 12.85 5.41 -11.22
C GLY A 40 12.70 4.05 -10.53
N TYR A 41 12.55 4.01 -9.21
CA TYR A 41 12.33 2.77 -8.47
C TYR A 41 10.93 2.19 -8.73
N SER A 42 10.85 0.92 -9.10
CA SER A 42 9.62 0.23 -9.47
C SER A 42 9.52 -1.19 -8.92
N LYS A 43 8.28 -1.63 -8.68
CA LYS A 43 7.89 -3.01 -8.36
C LYS A 43 6.65 -3.39 -9.14
N PHE A 44 6.66 -4.58 -9.75
CA PHE A 44 5.61 -5.06 -10.64
C PHE A 44 5.30 -4.05 -11.75
N ASP A 45 6.35 -3.62 -12.46
CA ASP A 45 6.30 -2.70 -13.62
C ASP A 45 5.65 -1.34 -13.33
N LYS A 46 5.51 -0.98 -12.05
CA LYS A 46 4.92 0.29 -11.61
C LYS A 46 5.78 0.91 -10.50
N PRO A 47 5.81 2.25 -10.39
CA PRO A 47 6.60 2.94 -9.38
C PRO A 47 6.28 2.54 -7.93
N GLY A 48 7.29 2.49 -7.07
CA GLY A 48 7.13 2.28 -5.62
C GLY A 48 6.72 0.86 -5.21
N ASP A 49 6.62 0.64 -3.90
CA ASP A 49 6.38 -0.66 -3.28
C ASP A 49 4.90 -1.03 -3.18
N VAL A 50 4.66 -2.34 -3.17
CA VAL A 50 3.36 -2.95 -2.87
C VAL A 50 3.39 -3.49 -1.44
N LEU A 51 2.49 -3.01 -0.59
CA LEU A 51 2.43 -3.34 0.82
C LEU A 51 1.48 -4.51 1.06
N ILE A 52 1.89 -5.43 1.93
CA ILE A 52 1.01 -6.41 2.58
C ILE A 52 0.73 -5.87 3.98
N TYR A 53 -0.53 -5.54 4.31
CA TYR A 53 -0.84 -4.91 5.60
C TYR A 53 -2.14 -5.40 6.23
N ASN A 54 -2.22 -5.30 7.57
CA ASN A 54 -3.42 -5.56 8.34
C ASN A 54 -4.36 -4.35 8.33
N ARG A 55 -5.58 -4.51 7.79
CA ARG A 55 -6.61 -3.45 7.77
C ARG A 55 -6.91 -2.97 9.18
N PHE A 56 -6.82 -1.66 9.40
CA PHE A 56 -7.00 -1.04 10.73
C PHE A 56 -6.13 -1.68 11.84
N GLY A 57 -5.01 -2.30 11.47
CA GLY A 57 -4.13 -3.00 12.41
C GLY A 57 -4.69 -4.30 12.99
N ASN A 58 -5.80 -4.85 12.46
CA ASN A 58 -6.40 -6.08 12.98
C ASN A 58 -5.72 -7.32 12.37
N PRO A 59 -4.96 -8.12 13.14
CA PRO A 59 -4.24 -9.28 12.62
C PRO A 59 -5.16 -10.48 12.27
N ASN A 60 -6.40 -10.48 12.76
CA ASN A 60 -7.37 -11.55 12.53
C ASN A 60 -8.15 -11.37 11.22
N ARG A 61 -7.93 -10.26 10.51
CA ARG A 61 -8.52 -10.03 9.18
C ARG A 61 -7.55 -10.43 8.08
N THR A 62 -8.09 -10.85 6.95
CA THR A 62 -7.31 -11.08 5.74
C THR A 62 -6.49 -9.83 5.39
N PRO A 63 -5.15 -9.94 5.27
CA PRO A 63 -4.30 -8.82 4.87
C PRO A 63 -4.68 -8.29 3.48
N VAL A 64 -4.36 -7.02 3.25
CA VAL A 64 -4.53 -6.35 1.95
C VAL A 64 -3.18 -6.20 1.29
N ILE A 65 -3.15 -6.42 -0.03
CA ILE A 65 -1.93 -6.32 -0.85
C ILE A 65 -2.12 -5.17 -1.85
N HIS A 66 -1.70 -3.97 -1.51
CA HIS A 66 -1.93 -2.77 -2.34
C HIS A 66 -0.72 -1.83 -2.34
N ARG A 67 -0.60 -1.00 -3.37
CA ARG A 67 0.56 -0.12 -3.56
C ARG A 67 0.54 1.07 -2.62
N ALA A 68 1.70 1.37 -2.00
CA ALA A 68 1.90 2.62 -1.26
C ALA A 68 1.87 3.78 -2.26
N ARG A 69 0.88 4.67 -2.20
CA ARG A 69 0.75 5.78 -3.14
C ARG A 69 1.59 6.97 -2.69
N PHE A 70 1.42 7.36 -1.44
CA PHE A 70 2.18 8.43 -0.80
C PHE A 70 2.02 8.37 0.73
N TRP A 71 2.92 9.05 1.46
CA TRP A 71 2.86 9.19 2.91
C TRP A 71 2.02 10.40 3.31
N VAL A 72 1.35 10.35 4.46
CA VAL A 72 0.67 11.49 5.09
C VAL A 72 1.04 11.56 6.56
N ASN A 73 1.15 12.77 7.09
CA ASN A 73 1.31 13.02 8.52
C ASN A 73 -0.04 13.15 9.21
N LYS A 74 -0.06 12.96 10.53
CA LYS A 74 -1.24 13.27 11.35
C LYS A 74 -1.73 14.70 11.07
N SER A 75 -3.04 14.83 10.94
CA SER A 75 -3.76 16.07 10.64
C SER A 75 -3.45 16.69 9.27
N GLU A 76 -2.70 16.01 8.41
CA GLU A 76 -2.42 16.48 7.05
C GLU A 76 -3.69 16.42 6.20
N ASN A 77 -3.96 17.53 5.49
CA ASN A 77 -4.90 17.54 4.38
C ASN A 77 -4.25 16.83 3.21
N TRP A 78 -4.58 15.55 3.04
CA TRP A 78 -3.98 14.72 2.01
C TRP A 78 -4.71 14.76 0.67
N TYR A 79 -5.88 15.41 0.59
CA TYR A 79 -6.61 15.62 -0.66
C TYR A 79 -5.74 16.33 -1.70
N SER A 80 -4.92 17.31 -1.30
CA SER A 80 -4.01 18.03 -2.19
C SER A 80 -2.91 17.18 -2.85
N LYS A 81 -2.68 15.96 -2.33
CA LYS A 81 -1.67 15.02 -2.83
C LYS A 81 -2.29 13.88 -3.64
N THR A 82 -3.62 13.81 -3.67
CA THR A 82 -4.34 12.77 -4.40
C THR A 82 -4.29 13.01 -5.90
N ASP A 83 -4.46 11.91 -6.63
CA ASP A 83 -5.01 11.91 -7.96
C ASP A 83 -6.53 11.92 -7.82
N HIS A 84 -7.20 12.99 -8.25
CA HIS A 84 -8.63 13.20 -8.03
C HIS A 84 -9.50 12.18 -8.77
N ASP A 85 -8.96 11.47 -9.76
CA ASP A 85 -9.67 10.37 -10.43
C ASP A 85 -9.98 9.21 -9.46
N TYR A 86 -9.30 9.16 -8.31
CA TYR A 86 -9.42 8.08 -7.33
C TYR A 86 -10.09 8.50 -6.01
N THR A 87 -10.73 9.68 -5.95
CA THR A 87 -11.38 10.22 -4.75
C THR A 87 -12.91 10.11 -4.77
N GLU A 88 -13.47 9.32 -5.68
CA GLU A 88 -14.92 9.14 -5.86
C GLU A 88 -15.68 10.47 -5.98
N GLY A 89 -15.08 11.45 -6.67
CA GLY A 89 -15.70 12.76 -6.91
C GLY A 89 -15.67 13.70 -5.71
N ALA A 90 -15.00 13.35 -4.60
CA ALA A 90 -14.75 14.28 -3.51
C ALA A 90 -14.04 15.54 -4.03
N GLN A 91 -14.54 16.70 -3.62
CA GLN A 91 -14.07 18.04 -3.97
C GLN A 91 -13.20 18.67 -2.88
N SER A 92 -13.12 18.04 -1.71
CA SER A 92 -12.29 18.50 -0.61
C SER A 92 -11.99 17.39 0.38
N CYS A 93 -10.97 17.64 1.20
CA CYS A 93 -10.62 16.80 2.34
C CYS A 93 -11.81 16.50 3.27
N ARG A 94 -12.72 17.46 3.50
CA ARG A 94 -13.87 17.26 4.40
C ARG A 94 -14.87 16.21 3.91
N GLN A 95 -14.80 15.85 2.63
CA GLN A 95 -15.67 14.83 2.03
C GLN A 95 -15.03 13.43 2.03
N LEU A 96 -13.80 13.29 2.55
CA LEU A 96 -13.09 12.02 2.65
C LEU A 96 -13.05 11.57 4.12
N GLU A 97 -13.48 10.35 4.42
CA GLU A 97 -13.64 9.83 5.80
C GLU A 97 -12.38 9.99 6.66
N TYR A 98 -11.20 9.76 6.08
CA TYR A 98 -9.92 9.85 6.80
C TYR A 98 -9.12 11.10 6.45
N CYS A 99 -9.77 12.20 6.05
CA CYS A 99 -9.12 13.48 5.78
C CYS A 99 -9.73 14.60 6.65
N PRO A 100 -8.94 15.36 7.42
CA PRO A 100 -7.48 15.27 7.55
C PRO A 100 -7.05 13.95 8.20
N ALA A 101 -5.83 13.50 7.92
CA ALA A 101 -5.37 12.18 8.33
C ALA A 101 -5.46 12.00 9.86
N PRO A 102 -6.12 10.95 10.39
CA PRO A 102 -6.26 10.76 11.83
C PRO A 102 -4.92 10.43 12.52
N HIS A 103 -3.96 9.93 11.75
CA HIS A 103 -2.60 9.64 12.16
C HIS A 103 -1.69 9.56 10.92
N SER A 104 -0.38 9.57 11.14
CA SER A 104 0.56 9.37 10.04
C SER A 104 0.49 7.94 9.49
N GLY A 105 0.74 7.80 8.19
CA GLY A 105 0.70 6.52 7.51
C GLY A 105 0.72 6.63 5.99
N PHE A 106 0.63 5.49 5.31
CA PHE A 106 0.55 5.42 3.86
C PHE A 106 -0.89 5.51 3.37
N ILE A 107 -1.13 6.35 2.37
CA ILE A 107 -2.32 6.21 1.52
C ILE A 107 -2.02 5.11 0.51
N THR A 108 -2.90 4.13 0.41
CA THR A 108 -2.70 2.91 -0.37
C THR A 108 -3.80 2.74 -1.41
N LYS A 109 -3.51 2.00 -2.48
CA LYS A 109 -4.48 1.71 -3.53
C LYS A 109 -4.10 0.44 -4.27
N GLY A 110 -5.09 -0.41 -4.53
CA GLY A 110 -4.94 -1.51 -5.48
C GLY A 110 -4.68 -1.00 -6.88
N ASP A 111 -3.72 -1.59 -7.58
CA ASP A 111 -3.30 -1.16 -8.91
C ASP A 111 -4.42 -1.22 -9.97
N HIS A 112 -5.48 -1.98 -9.70
CA HIS A 112 -6.67 -2.11 -10.53
C HIS A 112 -7.95 -1.54 -9.86
N ASN A 113 -7.85 -0.92 -8.68
CA ASN A 113 -9.02 -0.34 -8.02
C ASN A 113 -9.38 1.02 -8.64
N SER A 114 -10.63 1.47 -8.53
CA SER A 114 -11.05 2.79 -8.99
C SER A 114 -10.79 3.91 -7.98
N TYR A 115 -10.46 3.58 -6.73
CA TYR A 115 -10.28 4.56 -5.64
C TYR A 115 -9.16 4.16 -4.67
N TYR A 116 -8.76 5.10 -3.81
CA TYR A 116 -7.85 4.84 -2.70
C TYR A 116 -8.52 4.00 -1.61
N ASP A 117 -7.72 3.21 -0.90
CA ASP A 117 -8.20 2.36 0.20
C ASP A 117 -8.87 3.18 1.32
N GLN A 118 -8.38 4.40 1.53
CA GLN A 118 -8.91 5.37 2.50
C GLN A 118 -10.20 6.06 2.03
N VAL A 119 -10.51 6.01 0.73
CA VAL A 119 -11.78 6.51 0.19
C VAL A 119 -12.84 5.41 0.32
N GLY A 120 -12.51 4.17 -0.08
CA GLY A 120 -13.44 3.04 -0.03
C GLY A 120 -13.58 2.34 1.33
N GLY A 121 -13.13 2.96 2.43
CA GLY A 121 -13.27 2.40 3.79
C GLY A 121 -12.50 1.09 4.02
N ILE A 122 -11.50 0.76 3.20
CA ILE A 122 -10.71 -0.47 3.36
C ILE A 122 -9.84 -0.38 4.61
N SER A 123 -9.22 0.78 4.84
CA SER A 123 -8.39 1.11 6.00
C SER A 123 -8.26 2.63 6.13
N SER A 124 -7.99 3.13 7.35
CA SER A 124 -7.38 4.45 7.54
C SER A 124 -5.94 4.49 7.00
N PRO A 125 -5.22 5.64 6.97
CA PRO A 125 -3.82 5.68 6.51
C PRO A 125 -2.99 4.57 7.15
N VAL A 126 -2.32 3.75 6.36
CA VAL A 126 -1.70 2.51 6.86
C VAL A 126 -0.48 2.86 7.70
N LYS A 127 -0.50 2.55 9.00
CA LYS A 127 0.68 2.75 9.86
C LYS A 127 1.79 1.76 9.46
N PRO A 128 3.07 2.15 9.59
CA PRO A 128 4.18 1.20 9.40
C PRO A 128 4.01 -0.07 10.25
N SER A 129 3.59 0.07 11.51
CA SER A 129 3.33 -1.07 12.41
C SER A 129 2.21 -2.02 11.96
N TRP A 130 1.45 -1.69 10.91
CA TRP A 130 0.41 -2.56 10.34
C TRP A 130 0.89 -3.31 9.10
N VAL A 131 2.01 -2.89 8.53
CA VAL A 131 2.64 -3.52 7.38
C VAL A 131 3.34 -4.79 7.86
N LYS A 132 3.07 -5.90 7.16
CA LYS A 132 3.72 -7.19 7.35
C LYS A 132 4.97 -7.31 6.49
N GLY A 133 5.04 -6.52 5.43
CA GLY A 133 6.21 -6.24 4.60
C GLY A 133 5.80 -5.87 3.18
N THR A 134 6.78 -5.83 2.28
CA THR A 134 6.61 -5.46 0.87
C THR A 134 6.57 -6.70 -0.03
N ALA A 135 5.76 -6.64 -1.08
CA ALA A 135 5.75 -7.65 -2.12
C ALA A 135 6.93 -7.41 -3.08
N GLU A 136 7.88 -8.34 -3.12
CA GLU A 136 9.13 -8.17 -3.89
C GLU A 136 9.08 -8.81 -5.28
N PHE A 137 8.46 -9.99 -5.35
CA PHE A 137 8.37 -10.83 -6.53
C PHE A 137 7.20 -11.82 -6.35
N ARG A 138 6.57 -12.20 -7.46
CA ARG A 138 5.48 -13.17 -7.49
C ARG A 138 5.97 -14.48 -8.11
N ILE A 139 5.52 -15.62 -7.56
CA ILE A 139 5.48 -16.86 -8.33
C ILE A 139 4.00 -17.16 -8.65
N PRO A 140 3.60 -17.13 -9.93
CA PRO A 140 2.23 -17.40 -10.33
C PRO A 140 1.77 -18.77 -9.82
N TRP A 141 0.52 -18.86 -9.35
CA TRP A 141 -0.16 -20.12 -8.99
C TRP A 141 0.39 -20.90 -7.77
N LEU A 142 1.47 -20.45 -7.14
CA LEU A 142 2.08 -21.13 -5.99
C LEU A 142 1.50 -20.74 -4.62
N GLY A 143 0.70 -19.69 -4.51
CA GLY A 143 0.02 -19.29 -3.27
C GLY A 143 -1.15 -20.20 -2.89
N GLU A 144 -1.75 -20.92 -3.86
CA GLU A 144 -2.75 -21.97 -3.62
C GLU A 144 -2.11 -23.28 -3.11
N ILE A 145 -0.79 -23.45 -3.30
CA ILE A 145 -0.02 -24.50 -2.61
C ILE A 145 0.17 -24.03 -1.17
N ARG A 146 -0.90 -24.10 -0.37
CA ARG A 146 -0.72 -24.27 1.07
C ARG A 146 0.24 -25.43 1.25
N LEU A 147 1.37 -25.15 1.89
CA LEU A 147 2.29 -26.14 2.44
C LEU A 147 1.51 -27.37 2.93
N LEU A 148 1.59 -28.47 2.18
CA LEU A 148 1.37 -29.83 2.67
C LEU A 148 2.48 -30.27 3.65
N VAL A 149 3.28 -29.31 4.13
CA VAL A 149 4.39 -29.49 5.07
C VAL A 149 4.23 -28.47 6.20
N ALA A 150 3.07 -28.55 6.85
CA ALA A 150 2.89 -28.15 8.24
C ALA A 150 2.02 -29.23 8.88
N GLY A 151 2.61 -30.41 9.00
CA GLY A 151 2.22 -31.38 10.02
C GLY A 151 2.83 -30.96 11.36
#